data_AF-A0A969Q431-F1
#
_entry.id   AF-A0A969Q431-F1
#
_cell.length_a   1.000
_cell.length_b   1.000
_cell.length_c   1.000
_cell.angle_alpha   90.00
_cell.angle_beta   90.00
_cell.angle_gamma   90.00
#
_symmetry.space_group_name_H-M   'P 1'
#
loop_
_entity.id
_entity.type
_entity.pdbx_description
1 polymer ?
#
loop_
_entity_poly.entity_id
_entity_poly.type
_entity_poly.pdbx_seq_one_letter_code
_entity_poly.pdbx_strand_id
1 'polypeptide(L)'
;MDTNPNKLTPSSLEKAQILGCGSVLNLIQTLFKQSISSRIWLVTQNTQLISQKDTPAIAQSSLWGIGKVIALEHPEYWGGAIDLSSDAKKEEIEQLVEEIVNQDEENYLAFRNGMRYVPRLTKANSSHQNYQLSNKISSEGSYLITGGLGALGLKVARWLVEQGTKNLVLIGRNKPSETVTHTLQALEQQGVKLLVTQADVSNKRDVSKVLEKIELLMPPLRGIIHAAGVLDDGILQGLSWERFSKVMAPKIKGTWNLHQLTQDIPLDFFVMFSSAASLLGSPGQGNYAAANAFLDAIAHYRKSQKLPALSINWGYFSDGMATTKRVAVKGINPIPTEAGLNSFT
;
A
#
# COMPACT_ATOMS: atom_id res chain seq x y z
N MET A 1 -21.35 -5.39 3.54
CA MET A 1 -20.40 -5.63 2.43
C MET A 1 -19.71 -6.94 2.71
N ASP A 2 -19.52 -7.82 1.73
CA ASP A 2 -18.77 -9.06 1.99
C ASP A 2 -17.31 -8.71 2.29
N THR A 3 -16.87 -8.99 3.51
CA THR A 3 -15.51 -8.71 4.00
C THR A 3 -14.57 -9.87 3.70
N ASN A 4 -15.09 -11.01 3.20
CA ASN A 4 -14.28 -12.18 2.87
C ASN A 4 -13.39 -11.90 1.66
N PRO A 5 -12.07 -11.86 1.84
CA PRO A 5 -11.15 -11.49 0.77
C PRO A 5 -11.10 -12.54 -0.37
N ASN A 6 -11.48 -13.80 -0.12
CA ASN A 6 -11.54 -14.84 -1.15
C ASN A 6 -12.70 -14.64 -2.15
N LYS A 7 -13.70 -13.83 -1.78
CA LYS A 7 -14.85 -13.51 -2.64
C LYS A 7 -14.73 -12.13 -3.28
N LEU A 8 -13.63 -11.41 -3.04
CA LEU A 8 -13.45 -10.10 -3.61
C LEU A 8 -13.26 -10.19 -5.12
N THR A 9 -13.98 -9.33 -5.82
CA THR A 9 -13.81 -9.06 -7.24
C THR A 9 -13.33 -7.62 -7.40
N PRO A 10 -12.75 -7.24 -8.56
CA PRO A 10 -12.41 -5.85 -8.81
C PRO A 10 -13.60 -4.89 -8.62
N SER A 11 -14.81 -5.30 -9.01
CA SER A 11 -16.03 -4.50 -8.84
C SER A 11 -16.44 -4.37 -7.37
N SER A 12 -16.40 -5.46 -6.59
CA SER A 12 -16.74 -5.39 -5.17
C SER A 12 -15.72 -4.59 -4.37
N LEU A 13 -14.43 -4.67 -4.74
CA LEU A 13 -13.36 -3.86 -4.13
C LEU A 13 -13.53 -2.37 -4.46
N GLU A 14 -13.90 -2.02 -5.69
CA GLU A 14 -14.23 -0.64 -6.07
C GLU A 14 -15.44 -0.11 -5.30
N LYS A 15 -16.52 -0.90 -5.22
CA LYS A 15 -17.68 -0.58 -4.39
C LYS A 15 -17.30 -0.41 -2.92
N ALA A 16 -16.32 -1.17 -2.43
CA ALA A 16 -15.76 -1.01 -1.09
C ALA A 16 -15.10 0.33 -0.87
N GLN A 17 -14.32 0.81 -1.83
CA GLN A 17 -13.67 2.12 -1.72
C GLN A 17 -14.70 3.26 -1.72
N ILE A 18 -15.74 3.16 -2.55
CA ILE A 18 -16.81 4.16 -2.62
C ILE A 18 -17.61 4.21 -1.31
N LEU A 19 -18.07 3.06 -0.82
CA LEU A 19 -18.88 2.97 0.40
C LEU A 19 -18.05 3.13 1.69
N GLY A 20 -16.73 2.98 1.61
CA GLY A 20 -15.79 3.22 2.69
C GLY A 20 -15.28 4.67 2.65
N CYS A 21 -14.08 4.86 2.10
CA CYS A 21 -13.42 6.16 2.07
C CYS A 21 -14.26 7.25 1.35
N GLY A 22 -15.00 6.91 0.29
CA GLY A 22 -15.88 7.87 -0.40
C GLY A 22 -17.00 8.39 0.50
N SER A 23 -17.67 7.50 1.22
CA SER A 23 -18.68 7.86 2.22
C SER A 23 -18.10 8.67 3.38
N VAL A 24 -16.92 8.31 3.89
CA VAL A 24 -16.25 9.05 4.97
C VAL A 24 -15.84 10.46 4.53
N LEU A 25 -15.32 10.59 3.31
CA LEU A 25 -14.97 11.89 2.71
C LEU A 25 -16.21 12.81 2.64
N ASN A 26 -17.32 12.28 2.10
CA ASN A 26 -18.59 13.02 2.02
C ASN A 26 -19.15 13.37 3.39
N LEU A 27 -19.04 12.47 4.37
CA LEU A 27 -19.51 12.69 5.74
C LEU A 27 -18.77 13.86 6.37
N ILE A 28 -17.44 13.88 6.33
CA ILE A 28 -16.62 14.97 6.90
C ILE A 28 -16.94 16.30 6.23
N GLN A 29 -17.02 16.31 4.90
CA GLN A 29 -17.37 17.51 4.14
C GLN A 29 -18.76 18.03 4.53
N THR A 30 -19.71 17.12 4.81
CA THR A 30 -21.06 17.48 5.25
C THR A 30 -21.07 18.02 6.68
N LEU A 31 -20.41 17.36 7.63
CA LEU A 31 -20.30 17.83 9.01
C LEU A 31 -19.69 19.23 9.07
N PHE A 32 -18.62 19.45 8.30
CA PHE A 32 -17.98 20.75 8.19
C PHE A 32 -18.92 21.81 7.59
N LYS A 33 -19.54 21.53 6.43
CA LYS A 33 -20.43 22.47 5.75
C LYS A 33 -21.65 22.86 6.59
N GLN A 34 -22.16 21.94 7.41
CA GLN A 34 -23.34 22.13 8.24
C GLN A 34 -22.99 22.55 9.68
N SER A 35 -21.71 22.72 10.02
CA SER A 35 -21.24 23.02 11.37
C SER A 35 -21.78 22.05 12.44
N ILE A 36 -21.94 20.78 12.08
CA ILE A 36 -22.44 19.75 13.00
C ILE A 36 -21.26 19.27 13.85
N SER A 37 -21.40 19.43 15.18
CA SER A 37 -20.43 18.90 16.14
C SER A 37 -20.79 17.46 16.48
N SER A 38 -20.13 16.51 15.82
CA SER A 38 -20.25 15.08 16.13
C SER A 38 -18.92 14.38 15.88
N ARG A 39 -18.57 13.46 16.77
CA ARG A 39 -17.44 12.55 16.54
C ARG A 39 -17.84 11.46 15.55
N ILE A 40 -16.87 10.99 14.77
CA ILE A 40 -16.96 9.90 13.81
C ILE A 40 -16.21 8.70 14.38
N TRP A 41 -16.88 7.54 14.38
CA TRP A 41 -16.27 6.25 14.68
C TRP A 41 -16.25 5.38 13.44
N LEU A 42 -15.06 4.95 13.01
CA LEU A 42 -14.89 4.05 11.89
C LEU A 42 -14.84 2.61 12.40
N VAL A 43 -15.92 1.86 12.18
CA VAL A 43 -15.99 0.45 12.58
C VAL A 43 -15.65 -0.45 11.40
N THR A 44 -14.72 -1.35 11.61
CA THR A 44 -14.23 -2.33 10.63
C THR A 44 -14.33 -3.74 11.18
N GLN A 45 -14.22 -4.74 10.31
CA GLN A 45 -14.22 -6.14 10.73
C GLN A 45 -13.00 -6.86 10.17
N ASN A 46 -12.22 -7.46 11.06
CA ASN A 46 -11.09 -8.31 10.76
C ASN A 46 -10.03 -7.67 9.85
N THR A 47 -9.88 -6.35 9.90
CA THR A 47 -8.85 -5.63 9.13
C THR A 47 -7.50 -5.60 9.84
N GLN A 48 -7.51 -5.63 11.17
CA GLN A 48 -6.31 -5.61 12.00
C GLN A 48 -5.98 -7.04 12.47
N LEU A 49 -4.71 -7.41 12.33
CA LEU A 49 -4.21 -8.70 12.79
C LEU A 49 -3.87 -8.65 14.27
N ILE A 50 -4.41 -9.58 15.03
CA ILE A 50 -3.99 -9.83 16.43
C ILE A 50 -3.09 -11.06 16.48
N SER A 51 -3.32 -12.05 15.61
CA SER A 51 -2.52 -13.25 15.47
C SER A 51 -1.95 -13.38 14.05
N GLN A 52 -0.77 -13.98 13.93
CA GLN A 52 -0.17 -14.29 12.62
C GLN A 52 -0.96 -15.33 11.82
N LYS A 53 -1.90 -16.04 12.46
CA LYS A 53 -2.77 -17.02 11.81
C LYS A 53 -4.03 -16.40 11.20
N ASP A 54 -4.31 -15.13 11.50
CA ASP A 54 -5.51 -14.46 11.05
C ASP A 54 -5.41 -14.16 9.53
N THR A 55 -6.54 -14.24 8.84
CA THR A 55 -6.66 -13.82 7.43
C THR A 55 -7.39 -12.49 7.40
N PRO A 56 -6.74 -11.37 7.05
CA PRO A 56 -7.34 -10.05 7.19
C PRO A 56 -8.34 -9.76 6.07
N ALA A 57 -9.44 -9.10 6.41
CA ALA A 57 -10.35 -8.48 5.47
C ALA A 57 -9.71 -7.21 4.89
N ILE A 58 -9.31 -7.26 3.62
CA ILE A 58 -8.53 -6.17 3.01
C ILE A 58 -9.39 -5.01 2.51
N ALA A 59 -10.67 -5.24 2.20
CA ALA A 59 -11.53 -4.26 1.53
C ALA A 59 -11.78 -2.99 2.35
N GLN A 60 -11.78 -3.10 3.68
CA GLN A 60 -12.04 -2.01 4.62
C GLN A 60 -10.75 -1.36 5.16
N SER A 61 -9.58 -1.96 4.92
CA SER A 61 -8.29 -1.52 5.49
C SER A 61 -7.96 -0.05 5.20
N SER A 62 -8.38 0.48 4.05
CA SER A 62 -8.20 1.89 3.68
C SER A 62 -8.86 2.87 4.67
N LEU A 63 -9.88 2.44 5.41
CA LEU A 63 -10.52 3.25 6.47
C LEU A 63 -9.56 3.58 7.60
N TRP A 64 -8.63 2.68 7.93
CA TRP A 64 -7.62 2.93 8.95
C TRP A 64 -6.63 4.01 8.50
N GLY A 65 -6.22 3.98 7.23
CA GLY A 65 -5.34 4.98 6.66
C GLY A 65 -5.95 6.39 6.60
N ILE A 66 -7.19 6.52 6.09
CA ILE A 66 -7.88 7.83 6.10
C ILE A 66 -8.15 8.29 7.54
N GLY A 67 -8.49 7.38 8.47
CA GLY A 67 -8.68 7.66 9.89
C GLY A 67 -7.51 8.42 10.52
N LYS A 68 -6.27 8.03 10.20
CA LYS A 68 -5.06 8.72 10.68
C LYS A 68 -5.00 10.18 10.25
N VAL A 69 -5.49 10.48 9.04
CA VAL A 69 -5.50 11.85 8.52
C VAL A 69 -6.67 12.65 9.09
N ILE A 70 -7.83 12.02 9.31
CA ILE A 70 -8.97 12.66 9.98
C ILE A 70 -8.58 13.12 11.38
N ALA A 71 -7.91 12.26 12.15
CA ALA A 71 -7.43 12.59 13.49
C ALA A 71 -6.49 13.82 13.53
N LEU A 72 -5.75 14.08 12.44
CA LEU A 72 -4.79 15.18 12.34
C LEU A 72 -5.39 16.45 11.73
N GLU A 73 -6.28 16.32 10.75
CA GLU A 73 -6.92 17.47 10.08
C GLU A 73 -8.18 17.96 10.81
N HIS A 74 -8.92 17.04 11.41
CA HIS A 74 -10.20 17.28 12.08
C HIS A 74 -10.29 16.56 13.43
N PRO A 75 -9.41 16.88 14.40
CA PRO A 75 -9.47 16.29 15.74
C PRO A 75 -10.84 16.50 16.42
N GLU A 76 -11.56 17.56 16.06
CA GLU A 76 -12.92 17.85 16.52
C GLU A 76 -13.97 16.82 16.07
N TYR A 77 -13.74 16.16 14.93
CA TYR A 77 -14.63 15.13 14.39
C TYR A 77 -14.13 13.71 14.66
N TRP A 78 -12.94 13.53 15.24
CA TRP A 78 -12.38 12.19 15.41
C TRP A 78 -12.83 11.55 16.73
N GLY A 79 -13.59 10.46 16.62
CA GLY A 79 -13.86 9.55 17.74
C GLY A 79 -12.80 8.46 17.81
N GLY A 80 -12.69 7.67 16.73
CA GLY A 80 -11.70 6.60 16.65
C GLY A 80 -11.96 5.60 15.53
N ALA A 81 -11.09 4.62 15.41
CA ALA A 81 -11.28 3.43 14.59
C ALA A 81 -11.31 2.18 15.46
N ILE A 82 -12.31 1.32 15.26
CA ILE A 82 -12.52 0.09 16.02
C ILE A 82 -12.62 -1.08 15.02
N ASP A 83 -11.83 -2.12 15.22
CA ASP A 83 -11.89 -3.35 14.42
C ASP A 83 -12.46 -4.50 15.24
N LEU A 84 -13.55 -5.09 14.78
CA LEU A 84 -14.22 -6.24 15.41
C LEU A 84 -13.80 -7.55 14.74
N SER A 85 -14.10 -8.68 15.35
CA SER A 85 -13.98 -9.97 14.67
C SER A 85 -14.98 -10.10 13.51
N SER A 86 -14.71 -11.02 12.59
CA SER A 86 -15.61 -11.26 11.45
C SER A 86 -16.97 -11.83 11.87
N ASP A 87 -17.01 -12.54 12.99
CA ASP A 87 -18.16 -13.16 13.63
C ASP A 87 -18.47 -12.47 14.97
N ALA A 88 -18.28 -11.15 15.02
CA ALA A 88 -18.46 -10.30 16.20
C ALA A 88 -19.64 -10.75 17.06
N LYS A 89 -19.30 -11.21 18.27
CA LYS A 89 -20.27 -11.70 19.25
C LYS A 89 -20.84 -10.54 20.05
N LYS A 90 -21.89 -10.83 20.81
CA LYS A 90 -22.58 -9.85 21.65
C LYS A 90 -21.60 -9.08 22.55
N GLU A 91 -20.60 -9.77 23.11
CA GLU A 91 -19.59 -9.18 23.98
C GLU A 91 -18.77 -8.10 23.26
N GLU A 92 -18.33 -8.34 22.02
CA GLU A 92 -17.56 -7.34 21.24
C GLU A 92 -18.44 -6.14 20.83
N ILE A 93 -19.75 -6.35 20.63
CA ILE A 93 -20.70 -5.28 20.35
C ILE A 93 -20.95 -4.42 21.59
N GLU A 94 -21.05 -5.04 22.78
CA GLU A 94 -21.15 -4.32 24.04
C GLU A 94 -19.89 -3.49 24.30
N GLN A 95 -18.71 -4.05 24.07
CA GLN A 95 -17.42 -3.33 24.15
C GLN A 95 -17.34 -2.13 23.18
N LEU A 96 -17.83 -2.30 21.95
CA LEU A 96 -17.92 -1.19 20.99
C LEU A 96 -18.78 -0.04 21.52
N VAL A 97 -19.97 -0.34 22.06
CA VAL A 97 -20.87 0.68 22.60
C VAL A 97 -20.27 1.35 23.83
N GLU A 98 -19.66 0.58 24.72
CA GLU A 98 -18.97 1.09 25.90
C GLU A 98 -17.84 2.05 25.52
N GLU A 99 -17.01 1.72 24.52
CA GLU A 99 -15.93 2.57 24.04
C GLU A 99 -16.44 3.89 23.45
N ILE A 100 -17.54 3.86 22.68
CA ILE A 100 -18.13 5.07 22.09
C ILE A 100 -18.66 6.03 23.19
N VAL A 101 -19.16 5.49 24.30
CA VAL A 101 -19.75 6.27 25.40
C VAL A 101 -18.69 6.72 26.41
N ASN A 102 -17.75 5.84 26.78
CA ASN A 102 -16.77 6.00 27.85
C ASN A 102 -15.33 5.97 27.32
N GLN A 103 -15.04 6.78 26.30
CA GLN A 103 -13.73 6.82 25.67
C GLN A 103 -12.59 7.20 26.65
N ASP A 104 -11.44 6.56 26.47
CA ASP A 104 -10.17 7.00 27.05
C ASP A 104 -9.34 7.79 26.01
N GLU A 105 -8.02 7.88 26.18
CA GLU A 105 -7.14 8.57 25.23
C GLU A 105 -6.83 7.75 23.96
N GLU A 106 -7.19 6.46 23.93
CA GLU A 106 -6.95 5.59 22.79
C GLU A 106 -8.06 5.73 21.74
N ASN A 107 -7.66 5.79 20.47
CA ASN A 107 -8.59 6.03 19.36
C ASN A 107 -8.36 5.10 18.15
N TYR A 108 -7.56 4.04 18.34
CA TYR A 108 -7.39 2.93 17.41
C TYR A 108 -7.41 1.63 18.18
N LEU A 109 -8.43 0.80 17.95
CA LEU A 109 -8.72 -0.33 18.81
C LEU A 109 -9.08 -1.55 18.00
N ALA A 110 -8.82 -2.73 18.56
CA ALA A 110 -9.37 -3.97 18.07
C ALA A 110 -9.91 -4.81 19.24
N PHE A 111 -11.12 -5.34 19.07
CA PHE A 111 -11.72 -6.25 20.05
C PHE A 111 -11.67 -7.68 19.51
N ARG A 112 -11.02 -8.60 20.23
CA ARG A 112 -10.97 -10.03 19.87
C ARG A 112 -11.13 -10.87 21.10
N ASN A 113 -12.06 -11.83 21.07
CA ASN A 113 -12.24 -12.81 22.14
C ASN A 113 -12.40 -12.13 23.52
N GLY A 114 -13.14 -11.03 23.58
CA GLY A 114 -13.36 -10.24 24.80
C GLY A 114 -12.18 -9.38 25.26
N MET A 115 -11.08 -9.34 24.51
CA MET A 115 -9.90 -8.55 24.83
C MET A 115 -9.82 -7.27 23.98
N ARG A 116 -9.41 -6.17 24.60
CA ARG A 116 -9.12 -4.87 23.98
C ARG A 116 -7.64 -4.79 23.58
N TYR A 117 -7.37 -4.53 22.31
CA TYR A 117 -6.03 -4.37 21.76
C TYR A 117 -5.82 -2.98 21.21
N VAL A 118 -4.60 -2.47 21.37
CA VAL A 118 -4.21 -1.13 20.92
C VAL A 118 -2.89 -1.21 20.15
N PRO A 119 -2.79 -0.65 18.93
CA PRO A 119 -1.58 -0.74 18.14
C PRO A 119 -0.47 0.14 18.75
N ARG A 120 0.74 -0.41 18.80
CA ARG A 120 1.95 0.29 19.25
C ARG A 120 3.06 0.12 18.24
N LEU A 121 3.72 1.22 17.90
CA LEU A 121 4.95 1.17 17.12
C LEU A 121 6.11 0.80 18.05
N THR A 122 6.85 -0.24 17.69
CA THR A 122 8.01 -0.70 18.44
C THR A 122 9.22 -0.75 17.53
N LYS A 123 10.42 -0.66 18.11
CA LYS A 123 11.65 -0.86 17.35
C LYS A 123 11.72 -2.31 16.89
N ALA A 124 11.90 -2.53 15.59
CA ALA A 124 12.15 -3.86 15.08
C ALA A 124 13.46 -4.40 15.66
N ASN A 125 13.40 -5.53 16.36
CA ASN A 125 14.60 -6.21 16.83
C ASN A 125 15.28 -6.88 15.63
N SER A 126 16.55 -6.54 15.38
CA SER A 126 17.36 -7.02 14.25
C SER A 126 17.63 -8.53 14.27
N SER A 127 17.09 -9.27 15.25
CA SER A 127 17.25 -10.72 15.43
C SER A 127 16.56 -11.55 14.32
N HIS A 128 15.80 -10.95 13.41
CA HIS A 128 15.38 -11.58 12.15
C HIS A 128 16.48 -11.48 11.09
N GLN A 129 17.65 -12.04 11.41
CA GLN A 129 18.93 -11.67 10.78
C GLN A 129 19.24 -12.34 9.43
N ASN A 130 18.30 -13.01 8.75
CA ASN A 130 18.65 -13.81 7.55
C ASN A 130 17.74 -13.65 6.32
N TYR A 131 16.77 -12.71 6.30
CA TYR A 131 15.95 -12.49 5.10
C TYR A 131 16.56 -11.39 4.22
N GLN A 132 17.56 -11.76 3.42
CA GLN A 132 18.16 -10.88 2.43
C GLN A 132 17.49 -11.11 1.08
N LEU A 133 16.87 -10.07 0.53
CA LEU A 133 16.23 -10.14 -0.78
C LEU A 133 17.26 -10.40 -1.87
N SER A 134 18.49 -9.88 -1.69
CA SER A 134 19.64 -10.10 -2.57
C SER A 134 19.90 -11.58 -2.85
N ASN A 135 19.82 -12.45 -1.83
CA ASN A 135 20.03 -13.90 -1.97
C ASN A 135 18.94 -14.60 -2.81
N LYS A 136 17.85 -13.92 -3.12
CA LYS A 136 16.76 -14.40 -3.98
C LYS A 136 16.85 -13.87 -5.41
N ILE A 137 17.82 -13.01 -5.70
CA ILE A 137 18.01 -12.44 -7.03
C ILE A 137 18.92 -13.37 -7.83
N SER A 138 18.48 -13.73 -9.03
CA SER A 138 19.13 -14.68 -9.92
C SER A 138 19.24 -14.11 -11.33
N SER A 139 20.30 -14.48 -12.05
CA SER A 139 20.46 -14.19 -13.47
C SER A 139 19.45 -14.93 -14.36
N GLU A 140 18.86 -16.02 -13.86
CA GLU A 140 17.93 -16.88 -14.60
C GLU A 140 16.45 -16.49 -14.41
N GLY A 141 16.18 -15.54 -13.52
CA GLY A 141 14.84 -14.99 -13.28
C GLY A 141 14.65 -13.63 -13.95
N SER A 142 13.39 -13.28 -14.20
CA SER A 142 12.99 -11.90 -14.52
C SER A 142 12.27 -11.23 -13.36
N TYR A 143 12.42 -9.91 -13.27
CA TYR A 143 11.88 -9.10 -12.16
C TYR A 143 11.05 -7.93 -12.69
N LEU A 144 9.79 -7.86 -12.28
CA LEU A 144 8.84 -6.83 -12.69
C LEU A 144 8.84 -5.66 -11.71
N ILE A 145 9.09 -4.45 -12.21
CA ILE A 145 8.94 -3.21 -11.46
C ILE A 145 7.80 -2.38 -12.05
N THR A 146 6.72 -2.23 -11.28
CA THR A 146 5.65 -1.29 -11.65
C THR A 146 6.00 0.12 -11.16
N GLY A 147 5.71 1.15 -11.96
CA GLY A 147 6.31 2.46 -11.72
C GLY A 147 7.81 2.47 -12.02
N GLY A 148 8.30 1.48 -12.80
CA GLY A 148 9.72 1.25 -13.07
C GLY A 148 10.42 2.38 -13.83
N LEU A 149 9.65 3.23 -14.50
CA LEU A 149 10.15 4.41 -15.22
C LEU A 149 10.20 5.68 -14.36
N GLY A 150 9.73 5.62 -13.11
CA GLY A 150 9.83 6.72 -12.15
C GLY A 150 11.21 6.77 -11.48
N ALA A 151 11.51 7.88 -10.80
CA ALA A 151 12.81 8.09 -10.15
C ALA A 151 13.20 6.94 -9.20
N LEU A 152 12.29 6.52 -8.32
CA LEU A 152 12.53 5.41 -7.39
C LEU A 152 12.59 4.06 -8.12
N GLY A 153 11.71 3.84 -9.11
CA GLY A 153 11.68 2.61 -9.90
C GLY A 153 12.98 2.36 -10.67
N LEU A 154 13.59 3.39 -11.24
CA LEU A 154 14.88 3.29 -11.93
C LEU A 154 16.03 2.99 -10.98
N LYS A 155 16.01 3.55 -9.76
CA LYS A 155 17.03 3.23 -8.74
C LYS A 155 16.90 1.78 -8.27
N VAL A 156 15.68 1.30 -8.07
CA VAL A 156 15.41 -0.12 -7.81
C VAL A 156 15.89 -1.00 -8.96
N ALA A 157 15.66 -0.60 -10.22
CA ALA A 157 16.13 -1.34 -11.39
C ALA A 157 17.66 -1.47 -11.41
N ARG A 158 18.39 -0.37 -11.17
CA ARG A 158 19.87 -0.41 -11.07
C ARG A 158 20.32 -1.31 -9.93
N TRP A 159 19.72 -1.16 -8.75
CA TRP A 159 20.05 -2.00 -7.60
C TRP A 159 19.83 -3.49 -7.88
N LEU A 160 18.72 -3.88 -8.53
CA LEU A 160 18.49 -5.29 -8.90
C LEU A 160 19.60 -5.82 -9.83
N VAL A 161 20.10 -5.01 -10.76
CA VAL A 161 21.20 -5.38 -11.66
C VAL A 161 22.50 -5.53 -10.88
N GLU A 162 22.77 -4.63 -9.92
CA GLU A 162 23.91 -4.75 -9.00
C GLU A 162 23.82 -6.02 -8.12
N GLN A 163 22.61 -6.47 -7.79
CA GLN A 163 22.39 -7.76 -7.12
C GLN A 163 22.48 -8.98 -8.06
N GLY A 164 22.76 -8.77 -9.34
CA GLY A 164 23.10 -9.84 -10.29
C GLY A 164 21.99 -10.29 -11.23
N THR A 165 20.82 -9.64 -11.25
CA THR A 165 19.85 -9.95 -12.31
C THR A 165 20.32 -9.46 -13.68
N LYS A 166 19.94 -10.19 -14.72
CA LYS A 166 20.13 -9.79 -16.12
C LYS A 166 18.82 -9.54 -16.85
N ASN A 167 17.66 -9.66 -16.19
CA ASN A 167 16.37 -9.59 -16.86
C ASN A 167 15.40 -8.71 -16.06
N LEU A 168 15.07 -7.54 -16.61
CA LEU A 168 14.15 -6.59 -15.97
C LEU A 168 12.94 -6.32 -16.85
N VAL A 169 11.80 -6.21 -16.20
CA VAL A 169 10.54 -5.78 -16.81
C VAL A 169 10.11 -4.49 -16.14
N LEU A 170 10.05 -3.40 -16.89
CA LEU A 170 9.71 -2.07 -16.37
C LEU A 170 8.39 -1.62 -16.98
N ILE A 171 7.41 -1.34 -16.12
CA ILE A 171 6.11 -0.83 -16.58
C ILE A 171 5.75 0.52 -15.96
N GLY A 172 5.11 1.36 -16.76
CA GLY A 172 4.56 2.65 -16.35
C GLY A 172 3.55 3.18 -17.36
N ARG A 173 2.75 4.17 -16.98
CA ARG A 173 1.70 4.72 -17.86
C ARG A 173 2.25 5.66 -18.93
N ASN A 174 3.42 6.24 -18.71
CA ASN A 174 4.04 7.19 -19.63
C ASN A 174 5.15 6.48 -20.42
N LYS A 175 5.39 6.96 -21.63
CA LYS A 175 6.61 6.62 -22.37
C LYS A 175 7.84 7.12 -21.59
N PRO A 176 9.00 6.44 -21.68
CA PRO A 176 10.22 6.94 -21.08
C PRO A 176 10.58 8.31 -21.68
N SER A 177 11.00 9.25 -20.83
CA SER A 177 11.61 10.50 -21.30
C SER A 177 13.02 10.23 -21.86
N GLU A 178 13.63 11.20 -22.52
CA GLU A 178 15.00 11.05 -23.05
C GLU A 178 16.02 10.63 -21.98
N THR A 179 15.98 11.26 -20.80
CA THR A 179 16.85 10.90 -19.67
C THR A 179 16.62 9.46 -19.19
N VAL A 180 15.36 9.01 -19.18
CA VAL A 180 15.02 7.63 -18.83
C VAL A 180 15.53 6.69 -19.92
N THR A 181 15.35 7.02 -21.20
CA THR A 181 15.85 6.24 -22.33
C THR A 181 17.38 6.06 -22.28
N HIS A 182 18.14 7.12 -21.99
CA HIS A 182 19.59 7.00 -21.79
C HIS A 182 19.96 6.06 -20.63
N THR A 183 19.19 6.11 -19.53
CA THR A 183 19.38 5.19 -18.42
C THR A 183 19.13 3.73 -18.84
N LEU A 184 18.08 3.48 -19.61
CA LEU A 184 17.74 2.14 -20.09
C LEU A 184 18.82 1.61 -21.04
N GLN A 185 19.29 2.43 -21.98
CA GLN A 185 20.39 2.08 -22.88
C GLN A 185 21.67 1.73 -22.12
N ALA A 186 22.00 2.45 -21.06
CA ALA A 186 23.16 2.15 -20.23
C ALA A 186 23.04 0.78 -19.53
N LEU A 187 21.83 0.38 -19.11
CA LEU A 187 21.58 -0.96 -18.56
C LEU A 187 21.69 -2.05 -19.64
N GLU A 188 21.15 -1.81 -20.84
CA GLU A 188 21.28 -2.76 -21.96
C GLU A 188 22.74 -2.97 -22.37
N GLN A 189 23.55 -1.91 -22.36
CA GLN A 189 25.01 -1.99 -22.62
C GLN A 189 25.76 -2.81 -21.57
N GLN A 190 25.21 -2.96 -20.35
CA GLN A 190 25.74 -3.85 -19.31
C GLN A 190 25.28 -5.32 -19.51
N GLY A 191 24.57 -5.63 -20.59
CA GLY A 191 24.07 -6.96 -20.91
C GLY A 191 22.74 -7.31 -20.24
N VAL A 192 22.01 -6.31 -19.72
CA VAL A 192 20.68 -6.51 -19.14
C VAL A 192 19.63 -6.57 -20.25
N LYS A 193 18.86 -7.65 -20.28
CA LYS A 193 17.67 -7.77 -21.12
C LYS A 193 16.51 -6.99 -20.50
N LEU A 194 16.05 -5.96 -21.21
CA LEU A 194 14.94 -5.11 -20.77
C LEU A 194 13.65 -5.40 -21.55
N LEU A 195 12.54 -5.56 -20.83
CA LEU A 195 11.19 -5.46 -21.39
C LEU A 195 10.52 -4.21 -20.82
N VAL A 196 10.47 -3.15 -21.61
CA VAL A 196 9.81 -1.89 -21.23
C VAL A 196 8.44 -1.82 -21.88
N THR A 197 7.38 -1.76 -21.08
CA THR A 197 5.99 -1.74 -21.59
C THR A 197 5.19 -0.61 -20.96
N GLN A 198 4.48 0.16 -21.80
CA GLN A 198 3.49 1.11 -21.33
C GLN A 198 2.24 0.37 -20.86
N ALA A 199 1.89 0.50 -19.59
CA ALA A 199 0.75 -0.19 -18.97
C ALA A 199 0.27 0.57 -17.73
N ASP A 200 -1.06 0.60 -17.51
CA ASP A 200 -1.63 0.97 -16.22
C ASP A 200 -1.84 -0.28 -15.36
N VAL A 201 -1.10 -0.39 -14.25
CA VAL A 201 -1.24 -1.51 -13.32
C VAL A 201 -2.66 -1.64 -12.76
N SER A 202 -3.40 -0.53 -12.67
CA SER A 202 -4.79 -0.49 -12.22
C SER A 202 -5.76 -1.13 -13.22
N ASN A 203 -5.33 -1.33 -14.47
CA ASN A 203 -6.09 -1.99 -15.52
C ASN A 203 -5.70 -3.48 -15.63
N LYS A 204 -6.64 -4.37 -15.33
CA LYS A 204 -6.41 -5.83 -15.36
C LYS A 204 -5.94 -6.34 -16.73
N ARG A 205 -6.46 -5.78 -17.83
CA ARG A 205 -6.08 -6.19 -19.19
C ARG A 205 -4.65 -5.80 -19.53
N ASP A 206 -4.21 -4.63 -19.07
CA ASP A 206 -2.84 -4.18 -19.26
C ASP A 206 -1.85 -5.09 -18.50
N VAL A 207 -2.18 -5.45 -17.26
CA VAL A 207 -1.36 -6.39 -16.47
C VAL A 207 -1.31 -7.77 -17.12
N SER A 208 -2.44 -8.30 -17.62
CA SER A 208 -2.48 -9.56 -18.37
C SER A 208 -1.52 -9.54 -19.56
N LYS A 209 -1.61 -8.51 -20.40
CA LYS A 209 -0.74 -8.34 -21.57
C LYS A 209 0.74 -8.22 -21.20
N VAL A 210 1.05 -7.60 -20.07
CA VAL A 210 2.43 -7.56 -19.57
C VAL A 210 2.90 -8.96 -19.20
N LEU A 211 2.11 -9.73 -18.45
CA LEU A 211 2.48 -11.09 -18.05
C LEU A 211 2.63 -12.03 -19.26
N GLU A 212 1.72 -11.94 -20.24
CA GLU A 212 1.82 -12.68 -21.52
C GLU A 212 3.13 -12.36 -22.27
N LYS A 213 3.54 -11.09 -22.30
CA LYS A 213 4.83 -10.69 -22.89
C LYS A 213 6.03 -11.21 -22.10
N ILE A 214 5.94 -11.25 -20.77
CA ILE A 214 7.01 -11.79 -19.92
C ILE A 214 7.18 -13.28 -20.24
N GLU A 215 6.09 -14.03 -20.28
CA GLU A 215 6.10 -15.47 -20.61
C GLU A 215 6.70 -15.74 -21.99
N LEU A 216 6.38 -14.91 -22.99
CA LEU A 216 6.88 -15.08 -24.35
C LEU A 216 8.35 -14.67 -24.52
N LEU A 217 8.78 -13.60 -23.84
CA LEU A 217 10.02 -12.89 -24.19
C LEU A 217 11.12 -12.99 -23.12
N MET A 218 10.80 -13.37 -21.89
CA MET A 218 11.71 -13.28 -20.74
C MET A 218 11.89 -14.63 -20.06
N PRO A 219 12.98 -14.83 -19.29
CA PRO A 219 13.05 -15.95 -18.35
C PRO A 219 11.91 -15.89 -17.31
N PRO A 220 11.63 -16.98 -16.58
CA PRO A 220 10.53 -17.06 -15.64
C PRO A 220 10.45 -15.87 -14.68
N LEU A 221 9.25 -15.34 -14.47
CA LEU A 221 9.03 -14.25 -13.51
C LEU A 221 9.27 -14.75 -12.08
N ARG A 222 10.24 -14.16 -11.40
CA ARG A 222 10.65 -14.56 -10.04
C ARG A 222 10.36 -13.51 -8.98
N GLY A 223 10.20 -12.24 -9.34
CA GLY A 223 9.88 -11.23 -8.34
C GLY A 223 9.11 -10.04 -8.88
N ILE A 224 8.34 -9.43 -8.00
CA ILE A 224 7.61 -8.19 -8.27
C ILE A 224 8.01 -7.13 -7.25
N ILE A 225 8.31 -5.92 -7.72
CA ILE A 225 8.41 -4.71 -6.91
C ILE A 225 7.34 -3.72 -7.37
N HIS A 226 6.32 -3.53 -6.55
CA HIS A 226 5.23 -2.62 -6.78
C HIS A 226 5.56 -1.22 -6.23
N ALA A 227 6.17 -0.39 -7.08
CA ALA A 227 6.50 1.01 -6.79
C ALA A 227 5.58 2.01 -7.53
N ALA A 228 4.47 1.54 -8.13
CA ALA A 228 3.55 2.44 -8.81
C ALA A 228 2.75 3.28 -7.80
N GLY A 229 2.69 4.57 -8.04
CA GLY A 229 1.95 5.52 -7.21
C GLY A 229 1.86 6.87 -7.87
N VAL A 230 0.94 7.69 -7.38
CA VAL A 230 0.85 9.12 -7.68
C VAL A 230 0.50 9.87 -6.41
N LEU A 231 0.81 11.16 -6.38
CA LEU A 231 0.34 12.08 -5.36
C LEU A 231 -0.66 13.04 -5.98
N ASP A 232 -1.69 13.37 -5.22
CA ASP A 232 -2.65 14.44 -5.49
C ASP A 232 -3.18 14.91 -4.14
N ASP A 233 -2.29 15.56 -3.38
CA ASP A 233 -2.57 15.96 -2.01
C ASP A 233 -3.64 17.07 -1.97
N GLY A 234 -4.41 17.07 -0.89
CA GLY A 234 -5.40 18.08 -0.55
C GLY A 234 -6.00 17.77 0.80
N ILE A 235 -6.38 18.80 1.54
CA ILE A 235 -7.16 18.61 2.77
C ILE A 235 -8.47 17.90 2.43
N LEU A 236 -8.99 17.08 3.35
CA LEU A 236 -10.18 16.25 3.14
C LEU A 236 -11.39 17.08 2.69
N GLN A 237 -11.52 18.31 3.18
CA GLN A 237 -12.59 19.24 2.81
C GLN A 237 -12.60 19.61 1.32
N GLY A 238 -11.41 19.68 0.69
CA GLY A 238 -11.23 20.14 -0.69
C GLY A 238 -10.97 19.02 -1.70
N LEU A 239 -10.93 17.76 -1.27
CA LEU A 239 -10.72 16.62 -2.15
C LEU A 239 -12.05 16.14 -2.75
N SER A 240 -12.10 16.04 -4.08
CA SER A 240 -13.18 15.30 -4.76
C SER A 240 -12.90 13.81 -4.74
N TRP A 241 -13.95 12.99 -4.83
CA TRP A 241 -13.81 11.54 -4.93
C TRP A 241 -12.98 11.10 -6.17
N GLU A 242 -13.08 11.84 -7.28
CA GLU A 242 -12.28 11.58 -8.48
C GLU A 242 -10.79 11.71 -8.19
N ARG A 243 -10.35 12.82 -7.57
CA ARG A 243 -8.94 13.02 -7.16
C ARG A 243 -8.51 11.99 -6.12
N PHE A 244 -9.39 11.67 -5.18
CA PHE A 244 -9.15 10.69 -4.13
C PHE A 244 -8.89 9.29 -4.72
N SER A 245 -9.82 8.80 -5.54
CA SER A 245 -9.76 7.47 -6.16
C SER A 245 -8.62 7.32 -7.17
N LYS A 246 -8.22 8.40 -7.86
CA LYS A 246 -7.05 8.43 -8.76
C LYS A 246 -5.74 8.09 -8.03
N VAL A 247 -5.57 8.56 -6.79
CA VAL A 247 -4.39 8.24 -5.95
C VAL A 247 -4.43 6.80 -5.45
N MET A 248 -5.63 6.30 -5.10
CA MET A 248 -5.81 4.93 -4.62
C MET A 248 -5.60 3.88 -5.72
N ALA A 249 -6.03 4.17 -6.95
CA ALA A 249 -6.08 3.20 -8.05
C ALA A 249 -4.80 2.37 -8.26
N PRO A 250 -3.59 2.95 -8.41
CA PRO A 250 -2.38 2.17 -8.65
C PRO A 250 -2.02 1.24 -7.50
N LYS A 251 -2.27 1.65 -6.24
CA LYS A 251 -1.94 0.84 -5.06
C LYS A 251 -2.99 -0.21 -4.75
N ILE A 252 -4.27 0.12 -4.89
CA ILE A 252 -5.37 -0.79 -4.55
C ILE A 252 -5.69 -1.71 -5.73
N LYS A 253 -6.24 -1.16 -6.81
CA LYS A 253 -6.60 -1.94 -8.00
C LYS A 253 -5.36 -2.58 -8.60
N GLY A 254 -4.25 -1.85 -8.63
CA GLY A 254 -2.99 -2.36 -9.18
C GLY A 254 -2.44 -3.57 -8.42
N THR A 255 -2.32 -3.48 -7.09
CA THR A 255 -1.86 -4.63 -6.31
C THR A 255 -2.85 -5.78 -6.35
N TRP A 256 -4.16 -5.50 -6.38
CA TRP A 256 -5.17 -6.56 -6.53
C TRP A 256 -5.02 -7.31 -7.85
N ASN A 257 -4.82 -6.58 -8.97
CA ASN A 257 -4.58 -7.19 -10.29
C ASN A 257 -3.32 -8.04 -10.29
N LEU A 258 -2.21 -7.50 -9.76
CA LEU A 258 -0.95 -8.23 -9.63
C LEU A 258 -1.14 -9.48 -8.77
N HIS A 259 -1.83 -9.38 -7.63
CA HIS A 259 -2.09 -10.51 -6.77
C HIS A 259 -2.84 -11.62 -7.49
N GLN A 260 -3.98 -11.29 -8.09
CA GLN A 260 -4.86 -12.26 -8.75
C GLN A 260 -4.21 -12.94 -9.96
N LEU A 261 -3.40 -12.21 -10.73
CA LEU A 261 -2.78 -12.74 -11.95
C LEU A 261 -1.44 -13.45 -11.70
N THR A 262 -0.96 -13.50 -10.45
CA THR A 262 0.34 -14.10 -10.11
C THR A 262 0.27 -15.10 -8.95
N GLN A 263 -0.92 -15.57 -8.58
CA GLN A 263 -1.07 -16.55 -7.48
C GLN A 263 -0.37 -17.88 -7.79
N ASP A 264 -0.41 -18.31 -9.05
CA ASP A 264 0.17 -19.58 -9.51
C ASP A 264 1.62 -19.43 -10.01
N ILE A 265 2.19 -18.22 -9.96
CA ILE A 265 3.57 -17.97 -10.36
C ILE A 265 4.47 -18.16 -9.14
N PRO A 266 5.51 -19.03 -9.20
CA PRO A 266 6.41 -19.29 -8.07
C PRO A 266 7.40 -18.14 -7.88
N LEU A 267 6.88 -17.01 -7.37
CA LEU A 267 7.66 -15.84 -7.03
C LEU A 267 8.52 -16.10 -5.79
N ASP A 268 9.75 -15.61 -5.81
CA ASP A 268 10.63 -15.54 -4.65
C ASP A 268 10.26 -14.37 -3.74
N PHE A 269 9.72 -13.28 -4.32
CA PHE A 269 9.26 -12.13 -3.56
C PHE A 269 8.16 -11.32 -4.26
N PHE A 270 7.35 -10.63 -3.44
CA PHE A 270 6.38 -9.63 -3.87
C PHE A 270 6.48 -8.43 -2.92
N VAL A 271 7.22 -7.40 -3.32
CA VAL A 271 7.49 -6.23 -2.49
C VAL A 271 6.57 -5.09 -2.91
N MET A 272 5.94 -4.43 -1.95
CA MET A 272 5.06 -3.28 -2.15
C MET A 272 5.65 -2.08 -1.43
N PHE A 273 5.81 -0.98 -2.15
CA PHE A 273 6.27 0.26 -1.57
C PHE A 273 5.06 1.02 -1.02
N SER A 274 4.85 0.85 0.28
CA SER A 274 3.88 1.58 1.08
C SER A 274 4.50 2.89 1.60
N SER A 275 3.91 3.51 2.61
CA SER A 275 4.41 4.75 3.21
C SER A 275 4.13 4.82 4.69
N ALA A 276 4.99 5.49 5.45
CA ALA A 276 4.76 5.84 6.85
C ALA A 276 3.44 6.62 7.05
N ALA A 277 2.93 7.29 6.01
CA ALA A 277 1.64 7.98 6.04
C ALA A 277 0.45 7.06 6.37
N SER A 278 0.49 5.75 6.06
CA SER A 278 -0.58 4.83 6.47
C SER A 278 -0.54 4.48 7.95
N LEU A 279 0.61 4.64 8.61
CA LEU A 279 0.80 4.33 10.04
C LEU A 279 0.59 5.56 10.92
N LEU A 280 1.20 6.68 10.54
CA LEU A 280 1.27 7.90 11.34
C LEU A 280 0.26 8.96 10.90
N GLY A 281 -0.30 8.83 9.69
CA GLY A 281 -1.02 9.92 9.05
C GLY A 281 -0.09 10.99 8.49
N SER A 282 -0.62 11.81 7.60
CA SER A 282 0.04 12.99 7.05
C SER A 282 -1.04 13.97 6.58
N PRO A 283 -1.13 15.18 7.16
CA PRO A 283 -2.13 16.17 6.74
C PRO A 283 -2.03 16.46 5.23
N GLY A 284 -3.18 16.54 4.58
CA GLY A 284 -3.33 16.70 3.14
C GLY A 284 -3.21 15.38 2.35
N GLN A 285 -2.98 14.24 3.01
CA GLN A 285 -2.68 12.96 2.34
C GLN A 285 -3.68 11.85 2.67
N GLY A 286 -4.95 12.19 2.91
CA GLY A 286 -6.01 11.21 3.25
C GLY A 286 -6.16 10.09 2.21
N ASN A 287 -6.10 10.43 0.92
CA ASN A 287 -6.14 9.48 -0.19
C ASN A 287 -4.89 8.57 -0.24
N TYR A 288 -3.71 9.12 -0.01
CA TYR A 288 -2.45 8.40 -0.03
C TYR A 288 -2.30 7.49 1.18
N ALA A 289 -2.64 7.95 2.38
CA ALA A 289 -2.66 7.13 3.59
C ALA A 289 -3.63 5.94 3.45
N ALA A 290 -4.84 6.18 2.95
CA ALA A 290 -5.84 5.14 2.67
C ALA A 290 -5.34 4.10 1.65
N ALA A 291 -4.67 4.55 0.58
CA ALA A 291 -4.11 3.68 -0.45
C ALA A 291 -2.97 2.79 0.06
N ASN A 292 -2.11 3.34 0.93
CA ASN A 292 -0.98 2.62 1.50
C ASN A 292 -1.42 1.63 2.61
N ALA A 293 -2.43 1.96 3.41
CA ALA A 293 -3.01 1.03 4.39
C ALA A 293 -3.54 -0.26 3.74
N PHE A 294 -4.04 -0.17 2.50
CA PHE A 294 -4.42 -1.35 1.73
C PHE A 294 -3.23 -2.23 1.35
N LEU A 295 -2.09 -1.65 0.99
CA LEU A 295 -0.86 -2.40 0.70
C LEU A 295 -0.39 -3.19 1.92
N ASP A 296 -0.52 -2.59 3.09
CA ASP A 296 -0.14 -3.22 4.35
C ASP A 296 -1.05 -4.43 4.64
N ALA A 297 -2.36 -4.26 4.49
CA ALA A 297 -3.33 -5.34 4.70
C ALA A 297 -3.20 -6.48 3.67
N ILE A 298 -3.03 -6.16 2.38
CA ILE A 298 -2.91 -7.20 1.35
C ILE A 298 -1.60 -7.98 1.44
N ALA A 299 -0.53 -7.40 1.99
CA ALA A 299 0.69 -8.14 2.28
C ALA A 299 0.44 -9.27 3.27
N HIS A 300 -0.31 -8.98 4.33
CA HIS A 300 -0.70 -9.98 5.31
C HIS A 300 -1.65 -11.03 4.72
N TYR A 301 -2.61 -10.61 3.90
CA TYR A 301 -3.51 -11.53 3.21
C TYR A 301 -2.77 -12.50 2.25
N ARG A 302 -1.78 -12.01 1.51
CA ARG A 302 -0.93 -12.88 0.68
C ARG A 302 -0.17 -13.89 1.55
N LYS A 303 0.38 -13.45 2.68
CA LYS A 303 1.07 -14.35 3.63
C LYS A 303 0.14 -15.40 4.23
N SER A 304 -1.11 -15.09 4.55
CA SER A 304 -2.07 -16.09 5.03
C SER A 304 -2.41 -17.14 3.97
N GLN A 305 -2.25 -16.81 2.68
CA GLN A 305 -2.31 -17.75 1.57
C GLN A 305 -0.97 -18.45 1.27
N LYS A 306 0.05 -18.28 2.10
CA LYS A 306 1.42 -18.79 1.89
C LYS A 306 2.09 -18.24 0.62
N LEU A 307 1.63 -17.09 0.11
CA LEU A 307 2.26 -16.38 -1.00
C LEU A 307 3.29 -15.37 -0.45
N PRO A 308 4.40 -15.13 -1.17
CA PRO A 308 5.36 -14.13 -0.77
C PRO A 308 4.70 -12.74 -0.78
N ALA A 309 5.01 -11.94 0.23
CA ALA A 309 4.63 -10.54 0.31
C ALA A 309 5.45 -9.77 1.36
N LEU A 310 5.79 -8.53 1.03
CA LEU A 310 6.41 -7.56 1.94
C LEU A 310 5.85 -6.17 1.62
N SER A 311 5.16 -5.54 2.56
CA SER A 311 4.85 -4.10 2.49
C SER A 311 5.89 -3.34 3.29
N ILE A 312 6.42 -2.25 2.73
CA ILE A 312 7.37 -1.39 3.43
C ILE A 312 6.82 0.02 3.51
N ASN A 313 6.55 0.48 4.73
CA ASN A 313 6.10 1.83 5.02
C ASN A 313 7.26 2.81 5.02
N TRP A 314 7.74 3.18 3.84
CA TRP A 314 8.86 4.10 3.70
C TRP A 314 8.57 5.47 4.33
N GLY A 315 9.58 6.03 4.99
CA GLY A 315 9.67 7.48 5.22
C GLY A 315 9.85 8.22 3.89
N TYR A 316 10.15 9.51 3.93
CA TYR A 316 10.39 10.24 2.68
C TYR A 316 11.80 10.00 2.16
N PHE A 317 11.91 9.70 0.87
CA PHE A 317 13.18 9.59 0.19
C PHE A 317 13.74 10.97 -0.16
N SER A 318 15.07 11.12 -0.17
CA SER A 318 15.76 12.32 -0.66
C SER A 318 15.48 12.61 -2.14
N ASP A 319 15.02 11.60 -2.88
CA ASP A 319 14.74 11.63 -4.31
C ASP A 319 13.34 11.06 -4.60
N GLY A 320 12.69 11.50 -5.68
CA GLY A 320 11.38 11.00 -6.09
C GLY A 320 10.21 11.91 -5.69
N MET A 321 9.03 11.35 -5.40
CA MET A 321 7.80 12.15 -5.23
C MET A 321 7.85 13.16 -4.07
N ALA A 322 8.76 12.97 -3.12
CA ALA A 322 8.95 13.87 -1.98
C ALA A 322 9.81 15.10 -2.32
N THR A 323 10.51 15.17 -3.46
CA THR A 323 11.35 16.33 -3.80
C THR A 323 10.54 17.52 -4.33
N THR A 324 9.33 17.28 -4.83
CA THR A 324 8.46 18.33 -5.37
C THR A 324 7.77 19.18 -4.31
N LYS A 325 7.82 18.76 -3.04
CA LYS A 325 7.31 19.53 -1.89
C LYS A 325 8.34 19.42 -0.78
N ARG A 326 8.87 20.54 -0.27
CA ARG A 326 9.71 20.56 0.95
C ARG A 326 8.85 20.18 2.16
N VAL A 327 8.48 18.91 2.28
CA VAL A 327 7.78 18.38 3.45
C VAL A 327 8.85 18.04 4.48
N ALA A 328 9.29 19.05 5.23
CA ALA A 328 9.97 18.79 6.49
C ALA A 328 8.89 18.32 7.48
N VAL A 329 8.62 17.00 7.49
CA VAL A 329 7.82 16.41 8.57
C VAL A 329 8.67 16.48 9.83
N LYS A 330 8.24 17.24 10.83
CA LYS A 330 8.97 17.35 12.11
C LYS A 330 9.27 15.95 12.65
N GLY A 331 10.55 15.66 12.88
CA GLY A 331 11.01 14.40 13.46
C GLY A 331 11.22 13.25 12.48
N ILE A 332 10.99 13.43 11.18
CA ILE A 332 11.36 12.45 10.15
C ILE A 332 12.48 13.07 9.31
N ASN A 333 13.57 12.34 9.08
CA ASN A 333 14.68 12.78 8.23
C ASN A 333 14.58 12.11 6.85
N PRO A 334 15.17 12.71 5.79
CA PRO A 334 15.15 12.12 4.47
C PRO A 334 15.97 10.84 4.49
N ILE A 335 15.45 9.80 3.85
CA ILE A 335 16.16 8.55 3.62
C ILE A 335 16.88 8.68 2.27
N PRO A 336 18.22 8.65 2.21
CA PRO A 336 18.94 8.47 0.95
C PRO A 336 18.45 7.21 0.27
N THR A 337 18.15 7.24 -1.04
CA THR A 337 17.57 6.06 -1.70
C THR A 337 18.45 4.82 -1.55
N GLU A 338 19.77 4.96 -1.64
CA GLU A 338 20.73 3.88 -1.44
C GLU A 338 20.61 3.27 -0.03
N ALA A 339 20.48 4.11 1.01
CA ALA A 339 20.30 3.62 2.37
C ALA A 339 18.99 2.83 2.53
N GLY A 340 17.92 3.23 1.85
CA GLY A 340 16.69 2.46 1.79
C GLY A 340 16.86 1.13 1.07
N LEU A 341 17.53 1.12 -0.09
CA LEU A 341 17.75 -0.11 -0.87
C LEU A 341 18.71 -1.09 -0.16
N ASN A 342 19.68 -0.59 0.60
CA ASN A 342 20.56 -1.42 1.44
C ASN A 342 19.81 -2.12 2.58
N SER A 343 18.57 -1.74 2.90
CA SER A 343 17.76 -2.54 3.84
C SER A 343 17.28 -3.88 3.25
N PHE A 344 17.42 -4.08 1.93
CA PHE A 344 17.14 -5.35 1.26
C PHE A 344 18.34 -6.31 1.20
N THR A 345 19.55 -5.84 1.54
CA THR A 345 20.81 -6.59 1.52
C THR A 345 21.25 -6.97 2.92
#